data_AF-A0A956FHD6-F1
#
_entry.id   AF-A0A956FHD6-F1
#
_cell.length_a   1.000
_cell.length_b   1.000
_cell.length_c   1.000
_cell.angle_alpha   90.00
_cell.angle_beta   90.00
_cell.angle_gamma   90.00
#
_symmetry.space_group_name_H-M   'P 1'
#
loop_
_entity.id
_entity.type
_entity.pdbx_description
1 polymer ?
#
loop_
_entity_poly.entity_id
_entity_poly.type
_entity_poly.pdbx_seq_one_letter_code
_entity_poly.pdbx_strand_id
1 'polypeptide(L)'
;MRSTPMMLRSCLTLLALTGLAAGCVFDPPPVEMTGSTSVGDSGSTASADAPGETTVDPTAADGDTGGPGVCGDGAVGGDEECDDEGESATCNADCTAAVCGDGQVNAAAGEECDDEGESATCDVDCTASMCGDGVVNRAAGETCDDMGRSDLCNASCTSALCGDSVINEAAGEECDDGGLSVGCDDDCTFAVCGDGLINPNAGELCDDGGPSPECDPDCTFVNCGDGVTNPAAGEDCDDAGQSMTCDPDCTFAVCGDGIVNMMAGEECDGGGETPACDGDCTPSECGDGTTNVAAGEQCDDAGESAACDVDCTVAFCGDGVVNMSAGEQCDGGPVCDAACQLDVNCNPDPVAAAMALCMTQFSNCVIETGGVVGWDPPECTGCNCGPPTDPWRWYCTADDPGGTNWNCAPCLLGEILGPHDPCMCGAGTSPVLGNFCAP
;
A
#
# COMPACT_ATOMS: atom_id res chain seq x y z
N MET A 1 9.69 41.75 4.60
CA MET A 1 10.91 42.12 3.85
C MET A 1 12.13 41.52 4.54
N ARG A 2 12.55 40.33 4.09
CA ARG A 2 13.96 39.94 3.87
C ARG A 2 13.94 38.47 3.44
N SER A 3 14.01 38.29 2.13
CA SER A 3 14.20 37.02 1.44
C SER A 3 15.62 36.53 1.62
N THR A 4 15.79 35.25 1.91
CA THR A 4 17.04 34.50 1.76
C THR A 4 16.85 33.49 0.62
N PRO A 5 17.75 33.43 -0.38
CA PRO A 5 17.58 32.53 -1.52
C PRO A 5 18.22 31.16 -1.29
N MET A 6 17.46 30.10 -1.57
CA MET A 6 17.97 28.74 -1.79
C MET A 6 18.76 28.70 -3.11
N MET A 7 20.00 28.23 -3.06
CA MET A 7 20.79 27.87 -4.24
C MET A 7 20.54 26.40 -4.59
N LEU A 8 19.84 26.19 -5.71
CA LEU A 8 19.69 24.92 -6.39
C LEU A 8 20.94 24.68 -7.25
N ARG A 9 21.70 23.60 -7.01
CA ARG A 9 22.75 23.14 -7.92
C ARG A 9 22.46 21.72 -8.39
N SER A 10 22.03 21.66 -9.64
CA SER A 10 22.01 20.50 -10.52
C SER A 10 23.42 19.91 -10.66
N CYS A 11 23.54 18.58 -10.60
CA CYS A 11 24.73 17.87 -11.08
C CYS A 11 24.30 16.54 -11.72
N LEU A 12 24.50 16.47 -13.03
CA LEU A 12 24.23 15.32 -13.90
C LEU A 12 25.51 14.47 -14.04
N THR A 13 25.38 13.16 -13.79
CA THR A 13 26.12 11.99 -14.30
C THR A 13 27.66 11.92 -14.22
N LEU A 14 28.20 10.86 -13.57
CA LEU A 14 29.01 9.81 -14.23
C LEU A 14 29.28 8.58 -13.31
N LEU A 15 29.16 7.38 -13.89
CA LEU A 15 29.59 6.07 -13.38
C LEU A 15 31.07 6.04 -12.95
N ALA A 16 31.39 5.36 -11.83
CA ALA A 16 32.51 4.41 -11.75
C ALA A 16 32.50 3.58 -10.43
N LEU A 17 32.63 2.26 -10.60
CA LEU A 17 33.01 1.25 -9.60
C LEU A 17 34.24 1.66 -8.76
N THR A 18 34.21 1.43 -7.45
CA THR A 18 35.13 0.53 -6.70
C THR A 18 34.89 0.67 -5.20
N GLY A 19 34.78 -0.46 -4.51
CA GLY A 19 34.66 -0.51 -3.06
C GLY A 19 35.98 -0.20 -2.37
N LEU A 20 35.88 0.41 -1.18
CA LEU A 20 36.79 0.18 -0.07
C LEU A 20 36.11 0.68 1.22
N ALA A 21 36.05 -0.20 2.22
CA ALA A 21 35.62 0.12 3.57
C ALA A 21 36.55 1.17 4.21
N ALA A 22 35.96 2.18 4.83
CA ALA A 22 36.63 3.02 5.81
C ALA A 22 35.59 3.42 6.87
N GLY A 23 35.78 2.89 8.08
CA GLY A 23 34.99 3.24 9.25
C GLY A 23 35.22 4.70 9.63
N CYS A 24 34.13 5.41 9.90
CA CYS A 24 34.15 6.72 10.52
C CYS A 24 33.92 6.54 12.02
N VAL A 25 34.98 6.72 12.81
CA VAL A 25 34.89 6.94 14.25
C VAL A 25 34.43 8.38 14.46
N PHE A 26 33.28 8.56 15.11
CA PHE A 26 32.79 9.85 15.57
C PHE A 26 33.32 10.10 16.98
N ASP A 27 34.18 11.12 17.12
CA ASP A 27 34.71 11.63 18.38
C ASP A 27 33.82 12.81 18.82
N PRO A 28 33.31 12.88 20.07
CA PRO A 28 32.47 13.98 20.54
C PRO A 28 33.29 15.21 20.97
N PRO A 29 32.73 16.45 20.87
CA PRO A 29 33.44 17.67 21.24
C PRO A 29 33.51 17.88 22.78
N PRO A 30 34.51 18.62 23.29
CA PRO A 30 34.68 18.86 24.72
C PRO A 30 33.70 19.91 25.24
N VAL A 31 33.18 19.69 26.45
CA VAL A 31 32.34 20.63 27.19
C VAL A 31 33.23 21.62 27.96
N GLU A 32 33.09 22.91 27.64
CA GLU A 32 33.76 24.02 28.32
C GLU A 32 33.08 24.32 29.66
N MET A 33 33.82 24.18 30.77
CA MET A 33 33.40 24.64 32.10
C MET A 33 33.86 26.09 32.31
N THR A 34 32.93 27.03 32.23
CA THR A 34 33.18 28.43 32.61
C THR A 34 33.09 28.58 34.13
N GLY A 35 34.24 28.75 34.78
CA GLY A 35 34.34 29.23 36.14
C GLY A 35 34.00 30.73 36.25
N SER A 36 33.43 31.12 37.38
CA SER A 36 33.39 32.52 37.80
C SER A 36 33.78 32.65 39.26
N THR A 37 34.90 33.35 39.47
CA THR A 37 35.44 33.77 40.76
C THR A 37 35.16 35.26 40.97
N SER A 38 34.77 35.62 42.19
CA SER A 38 35.04 36.93 42.85
C SER A 38 34.85 36.67 44.35
N VAL A 39 35.87 36.68 45.23
CA VAL A 39 36.73 37.79 45.72
C VAL A 39 35.86 38.97 46.17
N GLY A 40 35.80 39.39 47.44
CA GLY A 40 36.51 38.96 48.65
C GLY A 40 36.21 39.93 49.82
N ASP A 41 36.81 39.59 50.98
CA ASP A 41 37.29 40.50 52.04
C ASP A 41 36.23 41.10 52.99
N SER A 42 36.38 41.20 54.31
CA SER A 42 37.45 40.91 55.28
C SER A 42 36.86 40.94 56.69
N GLY A 43 37.56 40.38 57.68
CA GLY A 43 37.28 40.75 59.08
C GLY A 43 37.77 39.80 60.17
N SER A 44 39.08 39.60 60.29
CA SER A 44 39.73 39.03 61.48
C SER A 44 39.38 39.81 62.75
N THR A 45 39.26 39.12 63.90
CA THR A 45 40.02 39.46 65.12
C THR A 45 40.03 38.29 66.11
N ALA A 46 41.20 38.07 66.68
CA ALA A 46 41.45 37.16 67.79
C ALA A 46 41.00 37.79 69.12
N SER A 47 40.58 36.96 70.08
CA SER A 47 41.01 37.09 71.47
C SER A 47 40.65 35.85 72.28
N ALA A 48 41.66 35.43 73.05
CA ALA A 48 41.52 34.59 74.21
C ALA A 48 40.66 35.29 75.27
N ASP A 49 39.85 34.54 76.01
CA ASP A 49 39.54 34.86 77.39
C ASP A 49 39.07 33.61 78.14
N ALA A 50 39.60 33.47 79.35
CA ALA A 50 39.31 32.40 80.29
C ALA A 50 37.89 32.53 80.88
N PRO A 51 37.45 31.50 81.63
CA PRO A 51 36.94 31.79 82.96
C PRO A 51 37.74 30.94 83.98
N GLY A 52 38.16 31.48 85.11
CA GLY A 52 37.31 32.20 86.05
C GLY A 52 37.03 31.26 87.23
N GLU A 53 38.07 31.04 88.03
CA GLU A 53 38.03 30.36 89.32
C GLU A 53 36.92 30.96 90.19
N THR A 54 35.99 30.12 90.67
CA THR A 54 35.20 30.45 91.86
C THR A 54 35.13 29.22 92.75
N THR A 55 35.79 29.38 93.89
CA THR A 55 35.85 28.47 95.02
C THR A 55 34.52 28.50 95.77
N VAL A 56 33.92 27.32 95.95
CA VAL A 56 32.96 27.06 97.03
C VAL A 56 33.10 25.60 97.47
N ASP A 57 33.92 25.42 98.49
CA ASP A 57 33.86 24.30 99.43
C ASP A 57 32.63 24.51 100.32
N PRO A 58 31.80 23.48 100.49
CA PRO A 58 31.68 22.93 101.83
C PRO A 58 31.76 21.41 101.83
N THR A 59 32.85 20.90 102.40
CA THR A 59 32.88 19.81 103.37
C THR A 59 31.55 19.05 103.56
N ALA A 60 31.46 17.90 102.89
CA ALA A 60 30.78 16.72 103.41
C ALA A 60 31.71 15.53 103.16
N ALA A 61 32.38 15.10 104.23
CA ALA A 61 33.01 13.80 104.29
C ALA A 61 31.91 12.77 104.57
N ASP A 62 31.68 11.91 103.59
CA ASP A 62 31.45 10.47 103.78
C ASP A 62 32.32 9.87 102.67
N GLY A 63 33.42 9.18 102.96
CA GLY A 63 33.40 7.99 103.77
C GLY A 63 33.04 6.79 102.90
N ASP A 64 33.61 6.67 101.70
CA ASP A 64 33.55 5.41 100.97
C ASP A 64 34.92 4.77 100.81
N THR A 65 35.00 3.58 101.34
CA THR A 65 36.11 2.65 101.26
C THR A 65 36.09 2.03 99.87
N GLY A 66 36.55 2.77 98.86
CA GLY A 66 36.71 2.28 97.50
C GLY A 66 37.71 1.13 97.41
N GLY A 67 37.23 -0.09 97.68
CA GLY A 67 37.76 -1.29 97.05
C GLY A 67 37.55 -1.20 95.54
N PRO A 68 38.14 -2.11 94.74
CA PRO A 68 37.72 -2.23 93.36
C PRO A 68 36.18 -2.39 93.34
N GLY A 69 35.46 -1.55 92.58
CA GLY A 69 34.01 -1.68 92.39
C GLY A 69 33.69 -3.14 92.02
N VAL A 70 32.70 -3.72 92.69
CA VAL A 70 32.30 -5.10 92.49
C VAL A 70 30.94 -5.10 91.83
N CYS A 71 30.95 -5.20 90.50
CA CYS A 71 29.73 -5.19 89.73
C CYS A 71 28.71 -6.24 90.20
N GLY A 72 27.48 -5.79 90.44
CA GLY A 72 26.33 -6.59 90.85
C GLY A 72 26.12 -6.66 92.36
N ASP A 73 26.69 -5.72 93.13
CA ASP A 73 26.51 -5.64 94.59
C ASP A 73 25.44 -4.62 95.03
N GLY A 74 24.79 -3.95 94.07
CA GLY A 74 23.72 -2.99 94.26
C GLY A 74 24.20 -1.59 94.64
N ALA A 75 25.50 -1.30 94.54
CA ALA A 75 26.08 -0.01 94.86
C ALA A 75 27.08 0.45 93.81
N VAL A 76 26.75 1.54 93.10
CA VAL A 76 27.66 2.16 92.12
C VAL A 76 28.98 2.57 92.79
N GLY A 77 30.07 1.92 92.40
CA GLY A 77 31.42 2.16 92.95
C GLY A 77 32.55 1.96 91.94
N GLY A 78 33.68 2.64 92.16
CA GLY A 78 34.84 2.51 91.26
C GLY A 78 34.58 3.08 89.85
N ASP A 79 34.72 2.22 88.83
CA ASP A 79 34.55 2.57 87.41
C ASP A 79 33.16 2.15 86.85
N GLU A 80 32.22 1.75 87.71
CA GLU A 80 30.86 1.36 87.33
C GLU A 80 30.00 2.56 86.94
N GLU A 81 29.21 2.42 85.88
CA GLU A 81 28.25 3.44 85.42
C GLU A 81 26.87 3.27 86.06
N CYS A 82 26.54 2.04 86.49
CA CYS A 82 25.31 1.63 87.16
C CYS A 82 25.55 0.34 87.98
N ASP A 83 24.68 0.02 88.95
CA ASP A 83 24.66 -1.30 89.60
C ASP A 83 23.25 -1.58 90.14
N ASP A 84 22.47 -2.35 89.36
CA ASP A 84 21.10 -2.74 89.68
C ASP A 84 21.00 -4.19 90.20
N GLU A 85 22.06 -4.72 90.81
CA GLU A 85 22.17 -6.12 91.27
C GLU A 85 22.05 -7.15 90.10
N GLY A 86 22.45 -6.72 88.89
CA GLY A 86 22.42 -7.51 87.65
C GLY A 86 21.92 -6.70 86.45
N GLU A 87 21.65 -7.40 85.35
CA GLU A 87 21.06 -6.80 84.13
C GLU A 87 19.67 -6.20 84.41
N SER A 88 19.47 -4.97 84.00
CA SER A 88 18.23 -4.21 84.13
C SER A 88 17.95 -3.39 82.86
N ALA A 89 16.79 -2.76 82.78
CA ALA A 89 16.45 -1.86 81.67
C ALA A 89 17.38 -0.63 81.53
N THR A 90 18.25 -0.38 82.50
CA THR A 90 19.21 0.74 82.51
C THR A 90 20.64 0.32 82.77
N CYS A 91 20.91 -0.97 83.04
CA CYS A 91 22.22 -1.44 83.44
C CYS A 91 22.57 -2.78 82.80
N ASN A 92 23.75 -2.88 82.19
CA ASN A 92 24.28 -4.12 81.65
C ASN A 92 24.81 -5.04 82.75
N ALA A 93 24.99 -6.32 82.43
CA ALA A 93 25.49 -7.32 83.36
C ALA A 93 26.95 -7.06 83.84
N ASP A 94 27.68 -6.18 83.16
CA ASP A 94 29.04 -5.75 83.51
C ASP A 94 29.09 -4.33 84.14
N CYS A 95 27.94 -3.77 84.52
CA CYS A 95 27.80 -2.49 85.20
C CYS A 95 28.17 -1.26 84.34
N THR A 96 28.08 -1.41 83.02
CA THR A 96 27.99 -0.31 82.05
C THR A 96 26.54 0.08 81.80
N ALA A 97 26.29 1.32 81.37
CA ALA A 97 24.93 1.77 81.06
C ALA A 97 24.35 0.96 79.89
N ALA A 98 23.10 0.50 80.02
CA ALA A 98 22.42 -0.23 78.95
C ALA A 98 22.12 0.71 77.77
N VAL A 99 22.88 0.57 76.69
CA VAL A 99 22.77 1.41 75.49
C VAL A 99 22.97 0.56 74.24
N CYS A 100 21.94 0.50 73.41
CA CYS A 100 22.04 -0.11 72.09
C CYS A 100 23.24 0.42 71.28
N GLY A 101 24.07 -0.52 70.80
CA GLY A 101 25.30 -0.29 70.05
C GLY A 101 26.57 -0.27 70.91
N ASP A 102 26.51 -0.75 72.16
CA ASP A 102 27.67 -0.84 73.07
C ASP A 102 28.41 -2.19 73.01
N GLY A 103 27.93 -3.12 72.18
CA GLY A 103 28.47 -4.46 71.98
C GLY A 103 27.99 -5.49 73.01
N GLN A 104 27.01 -5.16 73.86
CA GLN A 104 26.47 -6.04 74.89
C GLN A 104 24.95 -6.15 74.81
N VAL A 105 24.47 -7.35 74.45
CA VAL A 105 23.04 -7.63 74.42
C VAL A 105 22.43 -7.56 75.82
N ASN A 106 21.52 -6.61 76.03
CA ASN A 106 20.72 -6.45 77.24
C ASN A 106 19.23 -6.74 76.98
N ALA A 107 18.82 -7.98 77.30
CA ALA A 107 17.44 -8.41 77.08
C ALA A 107 16.44 -7.69 78.00
N ALA A 108 16.85 -7.25 79.20
CA ALA A 108 16.02 -6.47 80.12
C ALA A 108 15.74 -5.04 79.61
N ALA A 109 16.65 -4.47 78.82
CA ALA A 109 16.47 -3.20 78.10
C ALA A 109 15.67 -3.37 76.79
N GLY A 110 15.45 -4.60 76.34
CA GLY A 110 14.67 -4.93 75.14
C GLY A 110 15.51 -5.19 73.90
N GLU A 111 16.83 -5.36 74.06
CA GLU A 111 17.73 -5.65 72.95
C GLU A 111 17.67 -7.13 72.57
N GLU A 112 17.54 -7.39 71.27
CA GLU A 112 17.58 -8.74 70.70
C GLU A 112 18.98 -9.11 70.19
N CYS A 113 19.80 -8.09 69.90
CA CYS A 113 21.17 -8.16 69.42
C CYS A 113 21.91 -6.87 69.79
N ASP A 114 23.25 -6.88 69.75
CA ASP A 114 24.08 -5.68 69.84
C ASP A 114 25.44 -5.99 69.21
N ASP A 115 25.60 -5.59 67.95
CA ASP A 115 26.81 -5.80 67.16
C ASP A 115 27.66 -4.51 67.03
N GLU A 116 27.59 -3.62 68.03
CA GLU A 116 28.23 -2.29 68.01
C GLU A 116 27.68 -1.37 66.89
N GLY A 117 26.42 -1.58 66.52
CA GLY A 117 25.68 -0.85 65.48
C GLY A 117 24.97 -1.76 64.47
N GLU A 118 24.53 -1.17 63.36
CA GLU A 118 23.88 -1.90 62.26
C GLU A 118 24.82 -2.98 61.68
N SER A 119 24.33 -4.22 61.63
CA SER A 119 25.03 -5.38 61.10
C SER A 119 24.08 -6.23 60.22
N ALA A 120 24.61 -7.27 59.58
CA ALA A 120 23.77 -8.19 58.80
C ALA A 120 22.72 -8.94 59.63
N THR A 121 22.84 -8.93 60.96
CA THR A 121 21.94 -9.62 61.91
C THR A 121 21.29 -8.69 62.95
N CYS A 122 21.65 -7.41 62.96
CA CYS A 122 21.22 -6.46 63.98
C CYS A 122 20.90 -5.10 63.38
N ASP A 123 19.74 -4.55 63.73
CA ASP A 123 19.35 -3.21 63.33
C ASP A 123 19.99 -2.14 64.20
N VAL A 124 19.91 -0.90 63.74
CA VAL A 124 20.47 0.27 64.45
C VAL A 124 19.78 0.53 65.80
N ASP A 125 18.60 -0.06 66.03
CA ASP A 125 17.85 0.02 67.28
C ASP A 125 17.88 -1.29 68.10
N CYS A 126 18.82 -2.19 67.79
CA CYS A 126 19.07 -3.45 68.50
C CYS A 126 17.90 -4.44 68.46
N THR A 127 17.04 -4.30 67.44
CA THR A 127 16.12 -5.35 67.02
C THR A 127 16.79 -6.28 66.01
N ALA A 128 16.31 -7.52 65.90
CA ALA A 128 16.89 -8.48 64.97
C ALA A 128 16.53 -8.13 63.52
N SER A 129 17.55 -8.00 62.66
CA SER A 129 17.35 -7.56 61.28
C SER A 129 16.44 -8.50 60.48
N MET A 130 15.33 -7.96 59.96
CA MET A 130 14.40 -8.73 59.15
C MET A 130 13.59 -7.87 58.19
N CYS A 131 13.81 -8.09 56.90
CA CYS A 131 12.95 -7.52 55.87
C CYS A 131 11.44 -7.64 56.16
N GLY A 132 10.79 -6.48 56.27
CA GLY A 132 9.39 -6.30 56.59
C GLY A 132 9.12 -5.87 58.04
N ASP A 133 10.15 -5.58 58.84
CA ASP A 133 10.02 -5.08 60.22
C ASP A 133 9.82 -3.56 60.31
N GLY A 134 10.03 -2.85 59.20
CA GLY A 134 9.89 -1.40 59.07
C GLY A 134 11.16 -0.61 59.40
N VAL A 135 12.30 -1.28 59.57
CA VAL A 135 13.62 -0.69 59.80
C VAL A 135 14.54 -1.07 58.64
N VAL A 136 15.00 -0.07 57.88
CA VAL A 136 15.90 -0.35 56.75
C VAL A 136 17.29 -0.72 57.26
N ASN A 137 17.71 -1.97 57.01
CA ASN A 137 19.05 -2.44 57.34
C ASN A 137 19.96 -2.59 56.11
N ARG A 138 20.87 -1.64 55.93
CA ARG A 138 21.76 -1.64 54.75
C ARG A 138 22.87 -2.69 54.85
N ALA A 139 23.32 -3.01 56.05
CA ALA A 139 24.31 -4.06 56.29
C ALA A 139 23.76 -5.46 55.98
N ALA A 140 22.45 -5.68 56.15
CA ALA A 140 21.71 -6.87 55.73
C ALA A 140 21.37 -6.88 54.22
N GLY A 141 21.55 -5.75 53.53
CA GLY A 141 21.35 -5.61 52.09
C GLY A 141 20.02 -4.98 51.68
N GLU A 142 19.28 -4.42 52.63
CA GLU A 142 18.00 -3.78 52.38
C GLU A 142 18.18 -2.36 51.84
N THR A 143 17.37 -2.02 50.84
CA THR A 143 17.32 -0.68 50.25
C THR A 143 16.06 0.09 50.67
N CYS A 144 15.05 -0.62 51.15
CA CYS A 144 13.76 -0.13 51.62
C CYS A 144 13.16 -1.15 52.61
N ASP A 145 12.26 -0.71 53.47
CA ASP A 145 11.43 -1.58 54.30
C ASP A 145 10.11 -0.86 54.61
N ASP A 146 9.12 -1.14 53.78
CA ASP A 146 7.76 -0.60 53.93
C ASP A 146 6.82 -1.60 54.63
N MET A 147 7.37 -2.47 55.48
CA MET A 147 6.65 -3.57 56.14
C MET A 147 6.05 -4.58 55.14
N GLY A 148 6.75 -4.78 54.02
CA GLY A 148 6.36 -5.66 52.92
C GLY A 148 6.40 -4.98 51.55
N ARG A 149 5.70 -5.58 50.58
CA ARG A 149 5.62 -5.07 49.20
C ARG A 149 4.83 -3.75 49.16
N SER A 150 5.40 -2.74 48.52
CA SER A 150 4.81 -1.43 48.25
C SER A 150 5.14 -0.98 46.82
N ASP A 151 4.64 0.19 46.43
CA ASP A 151 4.92 0.82 45.14
C ASP A 151 6.42 1.18 44.96
N LEU A 152 7.22 1.17 46.04
CA LEU A 152 8.65 1.50 46.03
C LEU A 152 9.53 0.36 46.57
N CYS A 153 8.94 -0.67 47.16
CA CYS A 153 9.67 -1.74 47.83
C CYS A 153 9.14 -3.11 47.44
N ASN A 154 10.04 -4.00 47.02
CA ASN A 154 9.73 -5.39 46.80
C ASN A 154 9.59 -6.14 48.12
N ALA A 155 8.95 -7.31 48.09
CA ALA A 155 8.79 -8.15 49.27
C ALA A 155 10.12 -8.68 49.86
N SER A 156 11.22 -8.51 49.12
CA SER A 156 12.59 -8.84 49.55
C SER A 156 13.41 -7.62 50.00
N CYS A 157 12.76 -6.48 50.28
CA CYS A 157 13.40 -5.25 50.74
C CYS A 157 14.44 -4.69 49.76
N THR A 158 14.25 -5.01 48.49
CA THR A 158 14.92 -4.40 47.34
C THR A 158 14.00 -3.35 46.73
N SER A 159 14.55 -2.31 46.11
CA SER A 159 13.75 -1.29 45.44
C SER A 159 12.87 -1.91 44.35
N ALA A 160 11.59 -1.54 44.32
CA ALA A 160 10.69 -1.90 43.23
C ALA A 160 11.07 -1.11 41.97
N LEU A 161 11.60 -1.80 40.96
CA LEU A 161 12.05 -1.19 39.72
C LEU A 161 11.69 -2.10 38.55
N CYS A 162 11.00 -1.53 37.55
CA CYS A 162 10.79 -2.24 36.31
C CYS A 162 12.12 -2.67 35.67
N GLY A 163 12.24 -3.96 35.39
CA GLY A 163 13.42 -4.59 34.81
C GLY A 163 14.38 -5.21 35.83
N ASP A 164 13.96 -5.36 37.09
CA ASP A 164 14.76 -6.02 38.14
C ASP A 164 14.50 -7.54 38.24
N SER A 165 13.68 -8.08 37.33
CA SER A 165 13.23 -9.47 37.28
C SER A 165 12.34 -9.90 38.44
N VAL A 166 11.74 -8.95 39.15
CA VAL A 166 10.82 -9.18 40.26
C VAL A 166 9.54 -8.39 40.04
N ILE A 167 8.50 -9.07 39.55
CA ILE A 167 7.19 -8.45 39.36
C ILE A 167 6.70 -7.80 40.65
N ASN A 168 6.36 -6.51 40.57
CA ASN A 168 5.75 -5.69 41.61
C ASN A 168 4.41 -5.05 41.17
N GLU A 169 3.31 -5.78 41.32
CA GLU A 169 1.93 -5.35 41.09
C GLU A 169 1.52 -4.13 41.94
N ALA A 170 2.14 -3.88 43.10
CA ALA A 170 1.87 -2.66 43.87
C ALA A 170 2.49 -1.42 43.18
N ALA A 171 3.67 -1.59 42.58
CA ALA A 171 4.29 -0.59 41.72
C ALA A 171 3.62 -0.45 40.34
N GLY A 172 2.67 -1.33 40.02
CA GLY A 172 1.92 -1.33 38.76
C GLY A 172 2.50 -2.23 37.67
N GLU A 173 3.48 -3.08 37.98
CA GLU A 173 4.10 -3.98 37.02
C GLU A 173 3.19 -5.17 36.70
N GLU A 174 2.97 -5.43 35.41
CA GLU A 174 2.21 -6.57 34.89
C GLU A 174 3.14 -7.76 34.56
N CYS A 175 4.39 -7.46 34.22
CA CYS A 175 5.47 -8.39 33.93
C CYS A 175 6.81 -7.78 34.38
N ASP A 176 7.84 -8.61 34.53
CA ASP A 176 9.22 -8.13 34.69
C ASP A 176 10.18 -9.26 34.30
N ASP A 177 10.56 -9.28 33.02
CA ASP A 177 11.50 -10.24 32.46
C ASP A 177 12.96 -9.73 32.50
N GLY A 178 13.25 -8.70 33.29
CA GLY A 178 14.55 -8.03 33.32
C GLY A 178 14.74 -7.00 32.19
N GLY A 179 13.63 -6.48 31.66
CA GLY A 179 13.55 -5.51 30.56
C GLY A 179 12.70 -6.00 29.38
N LEU A 180 12.86 -5.34 28.22
CA LEU A 180 12.12 -5.66 26.99
C LEU A 180 12.24 -7.15 26.60
N SER A 181 11.09 -7.82 26.49
CA SER A 181 10.97 -9.23 26.14
C SER A 181 9.83 -9.44 25.13
N VAL A 182 9.62 -10.68 24.68
CA VAL A 182 8.49 -11.03 23.81
C VAL A 182 7.14 -10.81 24.49
N GLY A 183 7.09 -10.77 25.83
CA GLY A 183 5.86 -10.62 26.60
C GLY A 183 5.85 -9.43 27.55
N CYS A 184 6.86 -8.56 27.50
CA CYS A 184 7.01 -7.46 28.44
C CYS A 184 7.64 -6.24 27.77
N ASP A 185 7.04 -5.07 27.98
CA ASP A 185 7.54 -3.78 27.50
C ASP A 185 8.61 -3.19 28.43
N ASP A 186 9.16 -2.04 28.05
CA ASP A 186 10.21 -1.38 28.82
C ASP A 186 9.70 -0.68 30.08
N ASP A 187 8.39 -0.47 30.20
CA ASP A 187 7.70 0.07 31.37
C ASP A 187 6.94 -1.00 32.17
N CYS A 188 7.18 -2.28 31.88
CA CYS A 188 6.62 -3.44 32.58
C CYS A 188 5.11 -3.63 32.41
N THR A 189 4.54 -3.10 31.32
CA THR A 189 3.26 -3.58 30.77
C THR A 189 3.45 -4.80 29.89
N PHE A 190 2.36 -5.53 29.64
CA PHE A 190 2.41 -6.63 28.67
C PHE A 190 2.59 -6.11 27.25
N ALA A 191 3.56 -6.68 26.54
CA ALA A 191 3.81 -6.40 25.12
C ALA A 191 2.58 -6.74 24.25
N VAL A 192 1.81 -5.73 23.89
CA VAL A 192 0.58 -5.87 23.11
C VAL A 192 0.45 -4.76 22.08
N CYS A 193 0.53 -5.15 20.81
CA CYS A 193 0.16 -4.28 19.70
C CYS A 193 -1.12 -3.45 19.93
N GLY A 194 -0.97 -2.13 19.84
CA GLY A 194 -1.97 -1.11 20.06
C GLY A 194 -1.93 -0.46 21.45
N ASP A 195 -0.91 -0.70 22.26
CA ASP A 195 -0.73 -0.07 23.58
C ASP A 195 0.06 1.25 23.54
N GLY A 196 0.64 1.59 22.39
CA GLY A 196 1.43 2.80 22.15
C GLY A 196 2.91 2.68 22.51
N LEU A 197 3.39 1.48 22.83
CA LEU A 197 4.78 1.16 23.07
C LEU A 197 5.27 0.23 21.98
N ILE A 198 6.45 0.50 21.42
CA ILE A 198 7.01 -0.35 20.37
C ILE A 198 7.87 -1.43 21.02
N ASN A 199 7.49 -2.69 20.83
CA ASN A 199 8.25 -3.85 21.26
C ASN A 199 8.78 -4.70 20.09
N PRO A 200 10.02 -4.45 19.62
CA PRO A 200 10.62 -5.21 18.53
C PRO A 200 10.85 -6.69 18.86
N ASN A 201 10.90 -7.07 20.15
CA ASN A 201 11.06 -8.46 20.56
C ASN A 201 9.74 -9.23 20.44
N ALA A 202 8.60 -8.57 20.66
CA ALA A 202 7.26 -9.10 20.39
C ALA A 202 6.93 -9.14 18.88
N GLY A 203 7.69 -8.42 18.06
CA GLY A 203 7.56 -8.40 16.60
C GLY A 203 6.95 -7.13 16.04
N GLU A 204 6.73 -6.11 16.88
CA GLU A 204 6.14 -4.84 16.49
C GLU A 204 7.16 -3.97 15.75
N LEU A 205 6.72 -3.39 14.63
CA LEU A 205 7.53 -2.47 13.82
C LEU A 205 7.14 -1.00 14.07
N CYS A 206 5.93 -0.79 14.55
CA CYS A 206 5.32 0.49 14.95
C CYS A 206 4.26 0.21 16.02
N ASP A 207 3.88 1.24 16.78
CA ASP A 207 2.71 1.19 17.66
C ASP A 207 2.27 2.63 17.98
N ASP A 208 1.18 3.06 17.35
CA ASP A 208 0.61 4.39 17.56
C ASP A 208 -0.60 4.36 18.53
N GLY A 209 -0.78 3.28 19.29
CA GLY A 209 -1.97 3.04 20.12
C GLY A 209 -3.18 2.55 19.31
N GLY A 210 -2.92 1.93 18.14
CA GLY A 210 -3.91 1.44 17.19
C GLY A 210 -3.57 1.80 15.73
N PRO A 211 -4.46 1.47 14.77
CA PRO A 211 -4.22 1.73 13.35
C PRO A 211 -4.13 3.23 13.06
N SER A 212 -3.12 3.62 12.30
CA SER A 212 -2.79 4.99 11.92
C SER A 212 -2.38 5.05 10.44
N PRO A 213 -2.14 6.25 9.87
CA PRO A 213 -1.59 6.36 8.52
C PRO A 213 -0.18 5.77 8.35
N GLU A 214 0.52 5.47 9.44
CA GLU A 214 1.91 4.97 9.44
C GLU A 214 2.05 3.60 10.13
N CYS A 215 0.98 3.10 10.76
CA CYS A 215 0.97 1.83 11.47
C CYS A 215 -0.30 1.01 11.26
N ASP A 216 -0.14 -0.28 10.97
CA ASP A 216 -1.24 -1.23 10.77
C ASP A 216 -1.84 -1.73 12.09
N PRO A 217 -3.07 -2.27 12.06
CA PRO A 217 -3.72 -2.83 13.26
C PRO A 217 -2.99 -4.03 13.89
N ASP A 218 -2.06 -4.66 13.18
CA ASP A 218 -1.19 -5.73 13.69
C ASP A 218 0.26 -5.27 13.88
N CYS A 219 0.48 -3.95 13.94
CA CYS A 219 1.76 -3.31 14.24
C CYS A 219 2.86 -3.58 13.21
N THR A 220 2.45 -3.85 11.96
CA THR A 220 3.32 -3.75 10.79
C THR A 220 3.28 -2.34 10.19
N PHE A 221 4.25 -2.06 9.31
CA PHE A 221 4.20 -0.82 8.54
C PHE A 221 3.17 -0.94 7.43
N VAL A 222 2.35 0.10 7.31
CA VAL A 222 1.33 0.25 6.27
C VAL A 222 1.92 0.04 4.88
N ASN A 223 1.44 -0.97 4.17
CA ASN A 223 1.71 -1.14 2.75
C ASN A 223 0.51 -1.78 2.04
N CYS A 224 -0.14 -1.02 1.17
CA CYS A 224 -1.15 -1.59 0.27
C CYS A 224 -0.63 -2.84 -0.47
N GLY A 225 -1.34 -3.95 -0.27
CA GLY A 225 -1.04 -5.27 -0.80
C GLY A 225 -0.30 -6.19 0.19
N ASP A 226 -0.24 -5.86 1.47
CA ASP A 226 0.36 -6.72 2.51
C ASP A 226 -0.64 -7.68 3.18
N GLY A 227 -1.92 -7.53 2.86
CA GLY A 227 -3.03 -8.35 3.38
C GLY A 227 -3.63 -7.84 4.68
N VAL A 228 -3.27 -6.63 5.13
CA VAL A 228 -3.80 -6.00 6.34
C VAL A 228 -4.52 -4.71 5.97
N THR A 229 -5.85 -4.74 6.00
CA THR A 229 -6.63 -3.54 5.65
C THR A 229 -6.51 -2.44 6.71
N ASN A 230 -6.05 -1.26 6.29
CA ASN A 230 -5.92 -0.09 7.15
C ASN A 230 -6.69 1.15 6.63
N PRO A 231 -7.94 1.36 7.10
CA PRO A 231 -8.73 2.53 6.73
C PRO A 231 -8.15 3.87 7.18
N ALA A 232 -7.27 3.88 8.21
CA ALA A 232 -6.63 5.10 8.67
C ALA A 232 -5.54 5.59 7.69
N ALA A 233 -4.95 4.66 6.93
CA ALA A 233 -4.05 4.95 5.81
C ALA A 233 -4.78 5.25 4.49
N GLY A 234 -6.10 5.01 4.43
CA GLY A 234 -6.92 5.23 3.24
C GLY A 234 -7.16 3.99 2.40
N GLU A 235 -6.92 2.80 2.94
CA GLU A 235 -7.24 1.54 2.29
C GLU A 235 -8.70 1.15 2.52
N ASP A 236 -9.41 0.85 1.44
CA ASP A 236 -10.78 0.34 1.49
C ASP A 236 -10.79 -1.20 1.59
N CYS A 237 -9.74 -1.85 1.09
CA CYS A 237 -9.51 -3.30 1.14
C CYS A 237 -8.00 -3.60 1.09
N ASP A 238 -7.58 -4.80 1.51
CA ASP A 238 -6.25 -5.32 1.21
C ASP A 238 -6.29 -6.85 1.17
N ASP A 239 -6.37 -7.41 -0.04
CA ASP A 239 -6.40 -8.85 -0.27
C ASP A 239 -5.00 -9.43 -0.60
N ALA A 240 -3.94 -8.77 -0.15
CA ALA A 240 -2.55 -9.03 -0.51
C ALA A 240 -2.28 -8.86 -2.02
N GLY A 241 -2.85 -7.79 -2.58
CA GLY A 241 -2.79 -7.41 -3.99
C GLY A 241 -4.16 -7.39 -4.67
N GLN A 242 -4.16 -7.28 -6.00
CA GLN A 242 -5.40 -7.28 -6.79
C GLN A 242 -6.19 -8.58 -6.58
N SER A 243 -7.50 -8.44 -6.37
CA SER A 243 -8.46 -9.53 -6.18
C SER A 243 -9.76 -9.25 -6.95
N MET A 244 -10.77 -10.14 -6.83
CA MET A 244 -12.11 -9.87 -7.37
C MET A 244 -12.84 -8.71 -6.67
N THR A 245 -12.34 -8.27 -5.52
CA THR A 245 -12.95 -7.25 -4.65
C THR A 245 -12.05 -6.07 -4.34
N CYS A 246 -10.77 -6.16 -4.72
CA CYS A 246 -9.76 -5.18 -4.37
C CYS A 246 -8.84 -4.87 -5.54
N ASP A 247 -8.55 -3.59 -5.74
CA ASP A 247 -7.65 -3.10 -6.77
C ASP A 247 -6.19 -3.08 -6.32
N PRO A 248 -5.24 -2.92 -7.25
CA PRO A 248 -3.82 -2.87 -6.93
C PRO A 248 -3.41 -1.70 -6.01
N ASP A 249 -4.24 -0.68 -5.88
CA ASP A 249 -4.04 0.49 -5.01
C ASP A 249 -4.98 0.50 -3.79
N CYS A 250 -5.56 -0.66 -3.45
CA CYS A 250 -6.35 -0.89 -2.24
C CYS A 250 -7.67 -0.11 -2.17
N THR A 251 -8.19 0.29 -3.33
CA THR A 251 -9.60 0.65 -3.50
C THR A 251 -10.44 -0.59 -3.80
N PHE A 252 -11.75 -0.51 -3.56
CA PHE A 252 -12.65 -1.58 -3.98
C PHE A 252 -12.70 -1.69 -5.50
N ALA A 253 -12.59 -2.91 -6.01
CA ALA A 253 -12.74 -3.21 -7.43
C ALA A 253 -14.17 -2.88 -7.90
N VAL A 254 -14.32 -1.76 -8.59
CA VAL A 254 -15.63 -1.29 -9.08
C VAL A 254 -15.51 -0.71 -10.48
N CYS A 255 -16.16 -1.38 -11.44
CA CYS A 255 -16.33 -0.84 -12.78
C CYS A 255 -16.74 0.64 -12.81
N GLY A 256 -15.92 1.45 -13.48
CA GLY A 256 -16.05 2.88 -13.63
C GLY A 256 -15.20 3.71 -12.65
N ASP A 257 -14.28 3.10 -11.90
CA ASP A 257 -13.34 3.81 -11.01
C ASP A 257 -12.04 4.25 -11.72
N GLY A 258 -11.85 3.83 -12.98
CA GLY A 258 -10.71 4.15 -13.81
C GLY A 258 -9.51 3.21 -13.63
N ILE A 259 -9.68 2.09 -12.93
CA ILE A 259 -8.67 1.06 -12.70
C ILE A 259 -9.16 -0.24 -13.33
N VAL A 260 -8.34 -0.86 -14.17
CA VAL A 260 -8.73 -2.12 -14.81
C VAL A 260 -8.46 -3.30 -13.88
N ASN A 261 -9.52 -3.96 -13.44
CA ASN A 261 -9.46 -5.17 -12.64
C ASN A 261 -9.92 -6.41 -13.41
N MET A 262 -8.95 -7.05 -14.08
CA MET A 262 -9.17 -8.29 -14.84
C MET A 262 -9.68 -9.45 -13.96
N MET A 263 -9.40 -9.44 -12.65
CA MET A 263 -9.87 -10.48 -11.73
C MET A 263 -11.34 -10.27 -11.36
N ALA A 264 -11.79 -9.02 -11.26
CA ALA A 264 -13.20 -8.66 -11.11
C ALA A 264 -14.02 -8.84 -12.40
N GLY A 265 -13.35 -9.04 -13.53
CA GLY A 265 -13.96 -9.32 -14.84
C GLY A 265 -14.01 -8.11 -15.77
N GLU A 266 -13.30 -7.04 -15.45
CA GLU A 266 -13.22 -5.84 -16.28
C GLU A 266 -12.20 -6.04 -17.41
N GLU A 267 -12.61 -5.74 -18.63
CA GLU A 267 -11.71 -5.78 -19.81
C GLU A 267 -11.16 -4.38 -20.14
N CYS A 268 -11.83 -3.35 -19.62
CA CYS A 268 -11.47 -1.95 -19.70
C CYS A 268 -12.07 -1.20 -18.50
N ASP A 269 -11.57 -0.01 -18.20
CA ASP A 269 -12.22 0.90 -17.25
C ASP A 269 -11.86 2.35 -17.65
N GLY A 270 -12.78 2.98 -18.37
CA GLY A 270 -12.66 4.36 -18.81
C GLY A 270 -13.15 5.39 -17.80
N GLY A 271 -13.57 4.97 -16.60
CA GLY A 271 -14.38 5.79 -15.69
C GLY A 271 -15.86 5.89 -16.12
N GLY A 272 -16.35 4.87 -16.83
CA GLY A 272 -17.67 4.79 -17.46
C GLY A 272 -17.61 4.68 -19.00
N GLU A 273 -18.72 5.03 -19.66
CA GLU A 273 -18.87 4.96 -21.12
C GLU A 273 -17.87 5.85 -21.87
N THR A 274 -17.03 5.23 -22.70
CA THR A 274 -16.03 5.88 -23.56
C THR A 274 -16.06 5.25 -24.96
N PRO A 275 -15.32 5.80 -25.96
CA PRO A 275 -15.26 5.18 -27.29
C PRO A 275 -14.63 3.77 -27.34
N ALA A 276 -14.09 3.27 -26.23
CA ALA A 276 -13.38 1.99 -26.17
C ALA A 276 -13.78 1.14 -24.95
N CYS A 277 -14.77 1.59 -24.17
CA CYS A 277 -15.17 0.92 -22.94
C CYS A 277 -16.60 1.28 -22.59
N ASP A 278 -17.39 0.27 -22.30
CA ASP A 278 -18.79 0.39 -21.89
C ASP A 278 -18.89 0.65 -20.39
N GLY A 279 -20.07 1.04 -19.95
CA GLY A 279 -20.37 1.36 -18.55
C GLY A 279 -20.46 0.13 -17.64
N ASP A 280 -20.43 -1.07 -18.20
CA ASP A 280 -20.25 -2.34 -17.49
C ASP A 280 -18.86 -2.96 -17.73
N CYS A 281 -17.92 -2.15 -18.23
CA CYS A 281 -16.50 -2.48 -18.37
C CYS A 281 -16.18 -3.60 -19.37
N THR A 282 -17.08 -3.81 -20.34
CA THR A 282 -16.79 -4.53 -21.58
C THR A 282 -16.23 -3.58 -22.64
N PRO A 283 -15.44 -4.07 -23.61
CA PRO A 283 -14.95 -3.24 -24.70
C PRO A 283 -16.10 -2.84 -25.61
N SER A 284 -16.18 -1.55 -25.96
CA SER A 284 -17.15 -1.05 -26.95
C SER A 284 -16.90 -1.65 -28.33
N GLU A 285 -17.80 -2.51 -28.80
CA GLU A 285 -17.71 -3.17 -30.10
C GLU A 285 -19.05 -3.18 -30.84
N CYS A 286 -19.05 -2.66 -32.07
CA CYS A 286 -20.21 -2.77 -32.95
C CYS A 286 -20.69 -4.22 -33.11
N GLY A 287 -21.92 -4.46 -32.69
CA GLY A 287 -22.60 -5.75 -32.66
C GLY A 287 -22.64 -6.41 -31.27
N ASP A 288 -22.22 -5.75 -30.20
CA ASP A 288 -22.27 -6.26 -28.82
C ASP A 288 -23.66 -6.09 -28.15
N GLY A 289 -24.56 -5.33 -28.79
CA GLY A 289 -25.92 -5.05 -28.32
C GLY A 289 -26.04 -3.81 -27.44
N THR A 290 -24.97 -3.04 -27.28
CA THR A 290 -24.91 -1.76 -26.56
C THR A 290 -24.55 -0.65 -27.54
N THR A 291 -25.38 0.38 -27.64
CA THR A 291 -25.09 1.49 -28.56
C THR A 291 -24.03 2.43 -28.00
N ASN A 292 -22.80 2.31 -28.48
CA ASN A 292 -21.66 3.12 -28.02
C ASN A 292 -21.59 4.44 -28.79
N VAL A 293 -22.45 5.41 -28.43
CA VAL A 293 -22.51 6.73 -29.09
C VAL A 293 -21.16 7.45 -29.09
N ALA A 294 -20.34 7.23 -28.06
CA ALA A 294 -18.99 7.79 -27.95
C ALA A 294 -18.02 7.18 -28.99
N ALA A 295 -18.20 5.91 -29.36
CA ALA A 295 -17.44 5.22 -30.42
C ALA A 295 -17.93 5.59 -31.84
N GLY A 296 -19.07 6.28 -31.95
CA GLY A 296 -19.65 6.75 -33.20
C GLY A 296 -20.80 5.90 -33.73
N GLU A 297 -21.28 4.94 -32.95
CA GLU A 297 -22.41 4.09 -33.29
C GLU A 297 -23.73 4.87 -33.24
N GLN A 298 -24.62 4.56 -34.18
CA GLN A 298 -25.95 5.16 -34.24
C GLN A 298 -27.05 4.19 -33.79
N CYS A 299 -26.73 2.89 -33.78
CA CYS A 299 -27.55 1.79 -33.33
C CYS A 299 -26.64 0.60 -33.00
N ASP A 300 -27.13 -0.33 -32.19
CA ASP A 300 -26.54 -1.66 -32.04
C ASP A 300 -27.63 -2.65 -31.64
N ASP A 301 -28.03 -3.51 -32.59
CA ASP A 301 -29.05 -4.54 -32.38
C ASP A 301 -28.42 -5.95 -32.22
N ALA A 302 -27.17 -6.02 -31.73
CA ALA A 302 -26.33 -7.21 -31.70
C ALA A 302 -26.07 -7.80 -33.10
N GLY A 303 -25.79 -6.91 -34.05
CA GLY A 303 -25.53 -7.19 -35.46
C GLY A 303 -26.54 -6.55 -36.43
N GLU A 304 -26.49 -6.97 -37.69
CA GLU A 304 -27.38 -6.44 -38.74
C GLU A 304 -28.86 -6.74 -38.42
N SER A 305 -29.70 -5.71 -38.47
CA SER A 305 -31.13 -5.76 -38.24
C SER A 305 -31.88 -4.94 -39.30
N ALA A 306 -33.22 -4.96 -39.26
CA ALA A 306 -34.01 -4.11 -40.15
C ALA A 306 -33.85 -2.59 -39.90
N ALA A 307 -33.23 -2.19 -38.79
CA ALA A 307 -33.02 -0.79 -38.41
C ALA A 307 -31.53 -0.44 -38.24
N CYS A 308 -30.63 -1.42 -38.27
CA CYS A 308 -29.21 -1.25 -38.00
C CYS A 308 -28.34 -2.03 -38.98
N ASP A 309 -27.33 -1.37 -39.52
CA ASP A 309 -26.36 -1.98 -40.44
C ASP A 309 -25.29 -2.76 -39.71
N VAL A 310 -24.53 -3.56 -40.47
CA VAL A 310 -23.43 -4.38 -39.95
C VAL A 310 -22.27 -3.55 -39.38
N ASP A 311 -22.16 -2.28 -39.72
CA ASP A 311 -21.18 -1.32 -39.20
C ASP A 311 -21.80 -0.29 -38.23
N CYS A 312 -22.97 -0.63 -37.66
CA CYS A 312 -23.65 0.13 -36.61
C CYS A 312 -24.08 1.55 -37.02
N THR A 313 -24.29 1.76 -38.32
CA THR A 313 -25.07 2.88 -38.85
C THR A 313 -26.55 2.53 -38.93
N VAL A 314 -27.41 3.55 -38.91
CA VAL A 314 -28.86 3.34 -39.09
C VAL A 314 -29.08 2.87 -40.52
N ALA A 315 -29.82 1.77 -40.67
CA ALA A 315 -30.13 1.20 -41.97
C ALA A 315 -31.06 2.11 -42.79
N PHE A 316 -30.58 2.61 -43.93
CA PHE A 316 -31.43 3.22 -44.94
C PHE A 316 -30.83 3.17 -46.35
N CYS A 317 -31.72 2.93 -47.31
CA CYS A 317 -31.39 3.00 -48.73
C CYS A 317 -30.58 4.24 -49.16
N GLY A 318 -29.33 4.01 -49.59
CA GLY A 318 -28.37 5.00 -50.09
C GLY A 318 -27.36 5.49 -49.03
N ASP A 319 -27.12 4.72 -47.97
CA ASP A 319 -26.19 5.04 -46.88
C ASP A 319 -24.75 4.56 -47.12
N GLY A 320 -24.54 3.70 -48.11
CA GLY A 320 -23.25 3.09 -48.43
C GLY A 320 -23.16 1.58 -48.10
N VAL A 321 -24.17 1.01 -47.42
CA VAL A 321 -24.20 -0.36 -46.90
C VAL A 321 -25.46 -1.08 -47.39
N VAL A 322 -25.32 -2.32 -47.89
CA VAL A 322 -26.49 -3.13 -48.29
C VAL A 322 -26.99 -3.92 -47.08
N ASN A 323 -28.17 -3.60 -46.59
CA ASN A 323 -28.77 -4.27 -45.44
C ASN A 323 -29.85 -5.29 -45.85
N MET A 324 -29.49 -6.58 -45.85
CA MET A 324 -30.41 -7.64 -46.24
C MET A 324 -31.56 -7.83 -45.24
N SER A 325 -31.30 -7.54 -43.97
CA SER A 325 -32.29 -7.65 -42.88
C SER A 325 -33.36 -6.56 -42.95
N ALA A 326 -33.02 -5.38 -43.47
CA ALA A 326 -33.95 -4.30 -43.85
C ALA A 326 -34.68 -4.58 -45.18
N GLY A 327 -34.28 -5.64 -45.89
CA GLY A 327 -34.88 -6.07 -47.16
C GLY A 327 -34.23 -5.44 -48.39
N GLU A 328 -33.05 -4.85 -48.26
CA GLU A 328 -32.33 -4.21 -49.36
C GLU A 328 -31.64 -5.26 -50.24
N GLN A 329 -31.75 -5.10 -51.56
CA GLN A 329 -31.03 -5.89 -52.55
C GLN A 329 -29.83 -5.14 -53.14
N CYS A 330 -29.79 -3.84 -52.89
CA CYS A 330 -28.75 -2.91 -53.31
C CYS A 330 -28.93 -1.62 -52.49
N ASP A 331 -27.94 -0.72 -52.50
CA ASP A 331 -27.88 0.43 -51.60
C ASP A 331 -27.82 1.76 -52.39
N GLY A 332 -28.91 2.04 -53.10
CA GLY A 332 -29.05 3.22 -53.95
C GLY A 332 -28.20 3.22 -55.24
N GLY A 333 -28.17 4.37 -55.91
CA GLY A 333 -27.53 4.52 -57.23
C GLY A 333 -28.44 4.13 -58.41
N PRO A 334 -27.94 4.17 -59.65
CA PRO A 334 -28.76 4.14 -60.86
C PRO A 334 -29.45 2.80 -61.17
N VAL A 335 -29.09 1.72 -60.45
CA VAL A 335 -29.66 0.37 -60.61
C VAL A 335 -30.60 -0.04 -59.46
N CYS A 336 -30.84 0.87 -58.52
CA CYS A 336 -31.71 0.67 -57.36
C CYS A 336 -32.93 1.59 -57.43
N ASP A 337 -34.09 1.06 -57.09
CA ASP A 337 -35.27 1.90 -56.86
C ASP A 337 -35.23 2.55 -55.47
N ALA A 338 -36.21 3.43 -55.19
CA ALA A 338 -36.32 4.11 -53.90
C ALA A 338 -36.68 3.19 -52.71
N ALA A 339 -36.94 1.91 -52.97
CA ALA A 339 -37.15 0.87 -51.97
C ALA A 339 -35.92 -0.07 -51.86
N CYS A 340 -34.79 0.34 -52.42
CA CYS A 340 -33.54 -0.43 -52.48
C CYS A 340 -33.71 -1.86 -53.01
N GLN A 341 -34.66 -2.02 -53.92
CA GLN A 341 -34.78 -3.22 -54.73
C GLN A 341 -34.01 -3.01 -56.02
N LEU A 342 -33.39 -4.08 -56.51
CA LEU A 342 -32.82 -4.07 -57.85
C LEU A 342 -33.94 -3.73 -58.84
N ASP A 343 -33.79 -2.61 -59.54
CA ASP A 343 -34.77 -2.21 -60.54
C ASP A 343 -34.67 -3.19 -61.72
N VAL A 344 -35.54 -4.19 -61.74
CA VAL A 344 -35.65 -5.18 -62.83
C VAL A 344 -36.09 -4.56 -64.16
N ASN A 345 -36.54 -3.29 -64.16
CA ASN A 345 -36.75 -2.52 -65.39
C ASN A 345 -35.49 -1.74 -65.81
N CYS A 346 -34.53 -1.52 -64.91
CA CYS A 346 -33.15 -1.25 -65.27
C CYS A 346 -32.51 -2.59 -65.67
N ASN A 347 -32.84 -3.03 -66.89
CA ASN A 347 -32.02 -4.00 -67.60
C ASN A 347 -30.57 -3.49 -67.50
N PRO A 348 -29.64 -4.23 -66.86
CA PRO A 348 -28.25 -3.80 -66.80
C PRO A 348 -27.85 -3.47 -68.24
N ASP A 349 -27.18 -2.33 -68.45
CA ASP A 349 -26.76 -1.89 -69.77
C ASP A 349 -26.36 -3.14 -70.55
N PRO A 350 -27.06 -3.51 -71.62
CA PRO A 350 -26.86 -4.81 -72.26
C PRO A 350 -25.41 -4.98 -72.70
N VAL A 351 -24.66 -3.88 -72.86
CA VAL A 351 -23.22 -3.85 -73.05
C VAL A 351 -22.45 -4.21 -71.77
N ALA A 352 -22.82 -3.67 -70.60
CA ALA A 352 -22.24 -4.02 -69.32
C ALA A 352 -22.53 -5.47 -68.90
N ALA A 353 -23.75 -5.96 -69.13
CA ALA A 353 -24.11 -7.36 -68.88
C ALA A 353 -23.34 -8.31 -69.81
N ALA A 354 -23.21 -7.97 -71.10
CA ALA A 354 -22.39 -8.72 -72.05
C ALA A 354 -20.90 -8.68 -71.70
N MET A 355 -20.41 -7.56 -71.17
CA MET A 355 -19.03 -7.40 -70.69
C MET A 355 -18.76 -8.28 -69.47
N ALA A 356 -19.66 -8.27 -68.49
CA ALA A 356 -19.55 -9.10 -67.30
C ALA A 356 -19.54 -10.59 -67.66
N LEU A 357 -20.45 -11.04 -68.51
CA LEU A 357 -20.49 -12.43 -69.01
C LEU A 357 -19.23 -12.80 -69.80
N CYS A 358 -18.70 -11.90 -70.63
CA CYS A 358 -17.46 -12.11 -71.37
C CYS A 358 -16.27 -12.36 -70.43
N MET A 359 -16.11 -11.52 -69.40
CA MET A 359 -15.02 -11.63 -68.42
C MET A 359 -15.09 -12.90 -67.56
N THR A 360 -16.24 -13.60 -67.51
CA THR A 360 -16.32 -14.92 -66.86
C THR A 360 -15.76 -16.07 -67.71
N GLN A 361 -15.65 -15.86 -69.03
CA GLN A 361 -15.30 -16.91 -70.00
C GLN A 361 -13.96 -16.66 -70.68
N PHE A 362 -13.51 -15.41 -70.76
CA PHE A 362 -12.30 -15.01 -71.46
C PHE A 362 -11.48 -14.03 -70.62
N SER A 363 -10.15 -14.15 -70.73
CA SER A 363 -9.18 -13.35 -69.99
C SER A 363 -9.11 -11.89 -70.47
N ASN A 364 -9.54 -11.63 -71.70
CA ASN A 364 -9.57 -10.29 -72.29
C ASN A 364 -10.92 -10.07 -72.97
N CYS A 365 -11.56 -8.94 -72.70
CA CYS A 365 -12.78 -8.52 -73.37
C CYS A 365 -12.73 -7.04 -73.73
N VAL A 366 -13.20 -6.66 -74.92
CA VAL A 366 -13.31 -5.26 -75.36
C VAL A 366 -14.66 -4.95 -75.99
N ILE A 367 -15.06 -3.69 -75.91
CA ILE A 367 -16.20 -3.15 -76.64
C ILE A 367 -15.70 -2.78 -78.03
N GLU A 368 -16.24 -3.44 -79.05
CA GLU A 368 -16.01 -3.08 -80.45
C GLU A 368 -17.31 -2.57 -81.07
N THR A 369 -17.20 -1.99 -82.26
CA THR A 369 -18.36 -1.48 -82.99
C THR A 369 -19.34 -2.62 -83.31
N GLY A 370 -20.40 -2.76 -82.51
CA GLY A 370 -21.44 -3.78 -82.68
C GLY A 370 -21.53 -4.85 -81.58
N GLY A 371 -20.74 -4.79 -80.50
CA GLY A 371 -20.88 -5.70 -79.36
C GLY A 371 -19.64 -5.84 -78.47
N VAL A 372 -19.66 -6.82 -77.56
CA VAL A 372 -18.52 -7.19 -76.71
C VAL A 372 -17.82 -8.42 -77.29
N VAL A 373 -16.50 -8.37 -77.37
CA VAL A 373 -15.64 -9.43 -77.93
C VAL A 373 -14.68 -9.93 -76.85
N GLY A 374 -14.62 -11.25 -76.64
CA GLY A 374 -13.73 -11.91 -75.68
C GLY A 374 -12.69 -12.83 -76.33
N TRP A 375 -11.48 -12.89 -75.77
CA TRP A 375 -10.42 -13.79 -76.20
C TRP A 375 -9.43 -14.15 -75.09
N ASP A 376 -8.81 -15.32 -75.23
CA ASP A 376 -7.69 -15.76 -74.39
C ASP A 376 -6.36 -15.66 -75.16
N PRO A 377 -5.22 -15.40 -74.48
CA PRO A 377 -3.90 -15.39 -75.12
C PRO A 377 -3.53 -16.76 -75.72
N PRO A 378 -2.64 -16.83 -76.73
CA PRO A 378 -1.85 -15.73 -77.27
C PRO A 378 -2.39 -15.21 -78.62
N GLU A 379 -2.76 -13.92 -78.60
CA GLU A 379 -2.88 -12.98 -79.72
C GLU A 379 -4.06 -13.13 -80.70
N CYS A 380 -4.90 -12.09 -80.76
CA CYS A 380 -5.34 -11.48 -82.01
C CYS A 380 -5.66 -9.98 -81.77
N THR A 381 -4.68 -9.11 -82.04
CA THR A 381 -4.88 -7.66 -82.07
C THR A 381 -5.37 -7.25 -83.47
N GLY A 382 -6.69 -7.08 -83.63
CA GLY A 382 -7.30 -6.42 -84.79
C GLY A 382 -7.60 -7.28 -86.03
N CYS A 383 -8.87 -7.30 -86.40
CA CYS A 383 -9.48 -7.64 -87.69
C CYS A 383 -8.96 -8.86 -88.48
N ASN A 384 -9.71 -9.96 -88.34
CA ASN A 384 -10.06 -10.87 -89.44
C ASN A 384 -8.94 -11.77 -89.98
N CYS A 385 -8.55 -12.83 -89.26
CA CYS A 385 -7.91 -14.05 -89.80
C CYS A 385 -7.82 -15.17 -88.74
N GLY A 386 -8.66 -16.21 -88.83
CA GLY A 386 -8.51 -17.46 -88.07
C GLY A 386 -9.48 -18.56 -88.56
N PRO A 387 -9.09 -19.85 -88.65
CA PRO A 387 -9.91 -20.92 -89.20
C PRO A 387 -11.16 -21.23 -88.33
N PRO A 388 -12.21 -21.86 -88.90
CA PRO A 388 -13.59 -21.84 -88.40
C PRO A 388 -13.87 -22.74 -87.17
N THR A 389 -12.86 -23.05 -86.36
CA THR A 389 -12.98 -24.02 -85.26
C THR A 389 -13.15 -23.39 -83.87
N ASP A 390 -13.01 -22.07 -83.74
CA ASP A 390 -13.30 -21.35 -82.49
C ASP A 390 -14.42 -20.32 -82.70
N PRO A 391 -15.62 -20.53 -82.12
CA PRO A 391 -16.78 -19.70 -82.42
C PRO A 391 -16.76 -18.38 -81.63
N TRP A 392 -16.63 -17.27 -82.34
CA TRP A 392 -17.02 -15.94 -81.85
C TRP A 392 -18.52 -15.96 -81.50
N ARG A 393 -18.90 -15.31 -80.40
CA ARG A 393 -20.32 -15.07 -80.07
C ARG A 393 -20.63 -13.58 -80.14
N TRP A 394 -21.65 -13.24 -80.92
CA TRP A 394 -22.19 -11.89 -81.04
C TRP A 394 -23.48 -11.76 -80.22
N TYR A 395 -23.64 -10.66 -79.48
CA TYR A 395 -24.81 -10.38 -78.65
C TYR A 395 -25.62 -9.22 -79.27
N CYS A 396 -26.84 -9.49 -79.72
CA CYS A 396 -27.69 -8.50 -80.40
C CYS A 396 -28.47 -7.61 -79.41
N THR A 397 -28.58 -6.30 -79.70
CA THR A 397 -29.11 -5.27 -78.79
C THR A 397 -30.34 -4.47 -79.27
N ALA A 398 -30.97 -4.78 -80.43
CA ALA A 398 -32.37 -4.44 -80.80
C ALA A 398 -32.76 -4.94 -82.22
N ASP A 399 -34.07 -4.98 -82.53
CA ASP A 399 -34.69 -5.36 -83.82
C ASP A 399 -34.85 -4.18 -84.83
N ASP A 400 -34.68 -4.44 -86.14
CA ASP A 400 -34.97 -3.48 -87.24
C ASP A 400 -36.02 -4.05 -88.23
N PRO A 401 -37.22 -3.45 -88.37
CA PRO A 401 -38.21 -3.82 -89.38
C PRO A 401 -37.91 -3.30 -90.81
N GLY A 402 -36.86 -2.49 -91.00
CA GLY A 402 -36.58 -1.73 -92.23
C GLY A 402 -35.48 -2.29 -93.14
N GLY A 403 -34.63 -3.20 -92.64
CA GLY A 403 -33.81 -4.08 -93.46
C GLY A 403 -32.73 -3.39 -94.32
N THR A 404 -31.94 -2.48 -93.75
CA THR A 404 -30.76 -1.92 -94.44
C THR A 404 -29.52 -1.75 -93.54
N ASN A 405 -28.98 -2.83 -92.94
CA ASN A 405 -27.54 -3.13 -92.79
C ASN A 405 -27.33 -4.63 -92.39
N TRP A 406 -26.10 -5.11 -92.49
CA TRP A 406 -25.62 -6.45 -92.81
C TRP A 406 -25.36 -7.37 -91.61
N ASN A 407 -26.42 -7.96 -91.07
CA ASN A 407 -26.39 -9.28 -90.44
C ASN A 407 -27.17 -10.25 -91.33
N CYS A 408 -26.68 -11.48 -91.47
CA CYS A 408 -27.30 -12.52 -92.30
C CYS A 408 -28.58 -13.14 -91.68
N ALA A 409 -29.04 -12.68 -90.51
CA ALA A 409 -30.37 -12.98 -89.97
C ALA A 409 -30.81 -11.95 -88.89
N PRO A 410 -32.12 -11.68 -88.71
CA PRO A 410 -32.63 -10.99 -87.52
C PRO A 410 -32.37 -11.85 -86.26
N CYS A 411 -32.07 -11.21 -85.14
CA CYS A 411 -31.81 -11.83 -83.82
C CYS A 411 -32.58 -11.08 -82.74
N LEU A 412 -33.16 -11.82 -81.79
CA LEU A 412 -33.85 -11.20 -80.65
C LEU A 412 -32.84 -10.65 -79.62
N LEU A 413 -33.28 -9.67 -78.84
CA LEU A 413 -32.48 -9.10 -77.74
C LEU A 413 -31.99 -10.20 -76.79
N GLY A 414 -30.66 -10.39 -76.70
CA GLY A 414 -30.06 -11.44 -75.86
C GLY A 414 -29.88 -12.82 -76.52
N GLU A 415 -30.16 -12.99 -77.81
CA GLU A 415 -29.89 -14.23 -78.54
C GLU A 415 -28.40 -14.37 -78.91
N ILE A 416 -27.86 -15.58 -78.75
CA ILE A 416 -26.49 -15.94 -79.12
C ILE A 416 -26.49 -16.51 -80.54
N LEU A 417 -25.92 -15.78 -81.50
CA LEU A 417 -25.76 -16.28 -82.87
C LEU A 417 -24.49 -17.15 -83.01
N GLY A 418 -24.59 -18.19 -83.85
CA GLY A 418 -23.46 -19.03 -84.24
C GLY A 418 -22.48 -18.33 -85.20
N PRO A 419 -21.31 -18.96 -85.47
CA PRO A 419 -20.24 -18.34 -86.26
C PRO A 419 -20.67 -18.04 -87.70
N HIS A 420 -20.37 -16.83 -88.19
CA HIS A 420 -20.66 -16.36 -89.54
C HIS A 420 -19.46 -15.57 -90.13
N ASP A 421 -19.30 -15.60 -91.46
CA ASP A 421 -18.18 -14.97 -92.18
C ASP A 421 -18.49 -13.49 -92.52
N PRO A 422 -17.76 -12.51 -91.96
CA PRO A 422 -18.08 -11.09 -92.09
C PRO A 422 -17.57 -10.42 -93.39
N CYS A 423 -16.91 -11.14 -94.30
CA CYS A 423 -16.15 -10.53 -95.41
C CYS A 423 -16.98 -10.02 -96.62
N MET A 424 -18.31 -10.01 -96.58
CA MET A 424 -19.17 -9.66 -97.73
C MET A 424 -20.09 -8.44 -97.52
N CYS A 425 -19.81 -7.57 -96.56
CA CYS A 425 -20.78 -6.57 -96.06
C CYS A 425 -20.24 -5.13 -96.02
N GLY A 426 -21.04 -4.14 -96.47
CA GLY A 426 -20.69 -2.70 -96.56
C GLY A 426 -21.23 -1.83 -95.40
N ALA A 427 -20.57 -0.70 -95.11
CA ALA A 427 -20.50 -0.03 -93.80
C ALA A 427 -21.74 0.70 -93.21
N GLY A 428 -21.80 0.74 -91.86
CA GLY A 428 -22.34 1.79 -90.95
C GLY A 428 -23.80 1.65 -90.47
N THR A 429 -24.16 1.56 -89.19
CA THR A 429 -23.73 2.36 -88.02
C THR A 429 -23.64 1.61 -86.69
N SER A 430 -22.86 2.19 -85.76
CA SER A 430 -22.70 1.88 -84.33
C SER A 430 -23.96 2.15 -83.49
N PRO A 431 -24.14 1.49 -82.31
CA PRO A 431 -25.15 1.91 -81.34
C PRO A 431 -24.71 3.19 -80.61
N VAL A 432 -25.68 4.08 -80.39
CA VAL A 432 -25.59 5.30 -79.59
C VAL A 432 -25.47 4.92 -78.12
N LEU A 433 -24.53 5.57 -77.40
CA LEU A 433 -24.54 5.68 -75.94
C LEU A 433 -25.78 6.48 -75.52
N GLY A 434 -26.82 5.78 -75.08
CA GLY A 434 -27.96 6.37 -74.40
C GLY A 434 -27.95 5.93 -72.95
N ASN A 435 -27.90 6.89 -72.01
CA ASN A 435 -28.27 6.61 -70.63
C ASN A 435 -29.66 5.97 -70.61
N PHE A 436 -29.77 4.77 -70.05
CA PHE A 436 -31.07 4.13 -69.78
C PHE A 436 -31.64 4.50 -68.41
N CYS A 437 -30.97 5.39 -67.68
CA CYS A 437 -31.55 6.11 -66.55
C CYS A 437 -31.72 7.57 -66.99
N ALA A 438 -32.97 8.02 -67.16
CA ALA A 438 -33.24 9.45 -67.08
C ALA A 438 -33.19 9.87 -65.60
N PRO A 439 -32.75 11.10 -65.29
CA PRO A 439 -32.62 11.59 -63.92
C PRO A 439 -33.95 11.69 -63.17
#